data_AF-A0A962ULX6-F1
#
_entry.id   AF-A0A962ULX6-F1
#
_cell.length_a   1.000
_cell.length_b   1.000
_cell.length_c   1.000
_cell.angle_alpha   90.00
_cell.angle_beta   90.00
_cell.angle_gamma   90.00
#
_symmetry.space_group_name_H-M   'P 1'
#
loop_
_entity.id
_entity.type
_entity.pdbx_description
1 polymer ?
#
loop_
_entity_poly.entity_id
_entity_poly.type
_entity_poly.pdbx_seq_one_letter_code
_entity_poly.pdbx_strand_id
1 'polypeptide(L)'
;MTMIEPQKTDRREGTQEMVRKLLDERQEVLTMFCRVAGLEPFKELAPNPNVLQEFCQVLVDYSAFGHFEIYERIVAGRERRGQVVEIAREVYPRIAEASEVAVEFNDKYDSSDHQLDLHQLDRDLGKLGEELAVRIEMEDRIIDALTAR
;
A
#
# COMPACT_ATOMS: atom_id res chain seq x y z
N MET A 1 -32.71 -29.69 16.20
CA MET A 1 -31.89 -29.17 17.31
C MET A 1 -30.73 -28.43 16.67
N THR A 2 -30.82 -27.10 16.61
CA THR A 2 -29.96 -26.22 15.82
C THR A 2 -28.73 -25.85 16.63
N MET A 3 -27.52 -26.18 16.16
CA MET A 3 -26.28 -25.56 16.64
C MET A 3 -25.28 -25.50 15.48
N ILE A 4 -25.21 -24.36 14.83
CA ILE A 4 -24.09 -23.98 13.96
C ILE A 4 -23.74 -22.54 14.33
N GLU A 5 -22.77 -22.37 15.23
CA GLU A 5 -22.05 -21.10 15.37
C GLU A 5 -20.54 -21.34 15.30
N PRO A 6 -19.95 -21.31 14.07
CA PRO A 6 -18.52 -21.09 13.92
C PRO A 6 -18.19 -19.86 13.05
N GLN A 7 -18.96 -18.76 13.10
CA GLN A 7 -18.77 -17.61 12.17
C GLN A 7 -18.06 -16.36 12.74
N LYS A 8 -17.98 -16.16 14.07
CA LYS A 8 -17.43 -14.89 14.62
C LYS A 8 -15.90 -14.91 14.81
N THR A 9 -15.33 -16.06 15.18
CA THR A 9 -13.89 -16.19 15.48
C THR A 9 -13.05 -16.14 14.21
N ASP A 10 -13.42 -16.94 13.21
CA ASP A 10 -12.78 -17.05 11.90
C ASP A 10 -12.70 -15.69 11.16
N ARG A 11 -13.75 -14.87 11.26
CA ARG A 11 -13.76 -13.52 10.67
C ARG A 11 -12.80 -12.54 11.33
N ARG A 12 -12.61 -12.65 12.65
CA ARG A 12 -11.69 -11.77 13.39
C ARG A 12 -10.25 -12.14 13.06
N GLU A 13 -9.95 -13.42 13.04
CA GLU A 13 -8.64 -13.94 12.63
C GLU A 13 -8.32 -13.51 11.19
N GLY A 14 -9.24 -13.65 10.24
CA GLY A 14 -9.03 -13.18 8.87
C GLY A 14 -8.95 -11.65 8.71
N THR A 15 -9.48 -10.85 9.64
CA THR A 15 -9.29 -9.39 9.63
C THR A 15 -7.92 -9.02 10.19
N GLN A 16 -7.49 -9.69 11.25
CA GLN A 16 -6.18 -9.48 11.87
C GLN A 16 -5.05 -9.90 10.94
N GLU A 17 -5.19 -11.02 10.22
CA GLU A 17 -4.21 -11.44 9.23
C GLU A 17 -4.08 -10.43 8.09
N MET A 18 -5.20 -9.93 7.57
CA MET A 18 -5.22 -8.91 6.51
C MET A 18 -4.56 -7.60 6.96
N VAL A 19 -4.89 -7.11 8.16
CA VAL A 19 -4.25 -5.90 8.71
C VAL A 19 -2.76 -6.12 8.93
N ARG A 20 -2.35 -7.31 9.41
CA ARG A 20 -0.94 -7.63 9.58
C ARG A 20 -0.18 -7.61 8.25
N LYS A 21 -0.71 -8.28 7.22
CA LYS A 21 -0.10 -8.26 5.88
C LYS A 21 0.03 -6.84 5.35
N LEU A 22 -1.02 -6.02 5.47
CA LEU A 22 -0.96 -4.61 5.05
C LEU A 22 0.18 -3.84 5.72
N LEU A 23 0.35 -4.02 7.04
CA LEU A 23 1.39 -3.35 7.81
C LEU A 23 2.80 -3.85 7.46
N ASP A 24 2.94 -5.15 7.19
CA ASP A 24 4.20 -5.77 6.76
C ASP A 24 4.61 -5.22 5.38
N GLU A 25 3.70 -5.19 4.40
CA GLU A 25 3.93 -4.63 3.05
C GLU A 25 4.25 -3.13 3.10
N ARG A 26 3.53 -2.37 3.93
CA ARG A 26 3.79 -0.93 4.15
C ARG A 26 5.20 -0.70 4.70
N GLN A 27 5.62 -1.51 5.66
CA GLN A 27 6.96 -1.41 6.25
C GLN A 27 8.04 -1.67 5.21
N GLU A 28 7.83 -2.65 4.33
CA GLU A 28 8.76 -2.98 3.25
C GLU A 28 8.89 -1.81 2.26
N VAL A 29 7.77 -1.26 1.78
CA VAL A 29 7.75 -0.06 0.91
C VAL A 29 8.51 1.10 1.54
N LEU A 30 8.25 1.42 2.81
CA LEU A 30 8.88 2.58 3.46
C LEU A 30 10.37 2.38 3.68
N THR A 31 10.80 1.15 3.95
CA THR A 31 12.22 0.79 4.11
C THR A 31 12.95 0.99 2.78
N MET A 32 12.39 0.45 1.69
CA MET A 32 12.97 0.59 0.36
C MET A 32 12.94 2.04 -0.14
N PHE A 33 11.87 2.79 0.15
CA PHE A 33 11.79 4.22 -0.14
C PHE A 33 12.93 5.00 0.52
N CYS A 34 13.20 4.77 1.82
CA CYS A 34 14.30 5.44 2.53
C CYS A 34 15.67 5.12 1.92
N ARG A 35 15.85 3.87 1.49
CA ARG A 35 17.08 3.39 0.85
C ARG A 35 17.31 4.05 -0.51
N VAL A 36 16.27 4.15 -1.34
CA VAL A 36 16.33 4.82 -2.65
C VAL A 36 16.50 6.33 -2.52
N ALA A 37 15.83 6.95 -1.54
CA ALA A 37 15.97 8.38 -1.23
C ALA A 37 17.34 8.76 -0.63
N GLY A 38 18.23 7.79 -0.40
CA GLY A 38 19.59 8.03 0.10
C GLY A 38 19.63 8.51 1.56
N LEU A 39 18.63 8.15 2.36
CA LEU A 39 18.56 8.48 3.80
C LEU A 39 19.45 7.58 4.68
N GLU A 40 20.08 6.56 4.10
CA GLU A 40 21.08 5.73 4.78
C GLU A 40 22.50 6.36 4.70
N PRO A 41 23.36 6.17 5.72
CA PRO A 41 24.64 6.89 5.86
C PRO A 41 25.72 6.58 4.80
N PHE A 42 25.43 5.75 3.80
CA PHE A 42 26.37 5.37 2.74
C PHE A 42 25.99 6.02 1.41
N LYS A 43 26.40 7.29 1.26
CA LYS A 43 26.31 8.04 0.00
C LYS A 43 27.25 7.45 -1.05
N GLU A 44 26.76 6.54 -1.88
CA GLU A 44 27.21 6.51 -3.27
C GLU A 44 26.35 7.49 -4.07
N LEU A 45 26.99 8.36 -4.87
CA LEU A 45 26.41 9.58 -5.47
C LEU A 45 25.26 9.35 -6.48
N ALA A 46 24.84 8.12 -6.71
CA ALA A 46 23.67 7.79 -7.51
C ALA A 46 23.00 6.54 -6.94
N PRO A 47 21.66 6.47 -6.88
CA PRO A 47 20.97 5.26 -6.47
C PRO A 47 21.33 4.13 -7.43
N ASN A 48 21.71 2.99 -6.84
CA ASN A 48 22.03 1.79 -7.60
C ASN A 48 20.76 1.37 -8.38
N PRO A 49 20.81 1.24 -9.72
CA PRO A 49 19.63 0.90 -10.53
C PRO A 49 18.97 -0.41 -10.09
N ASN A 50 19.71 -1.35 -9.51
CA ASN A 50 19.15 -2.57 -8.95
C ASN A 50 18.26 -2.28 -7.72
N VAL A 51 18.65 -1.34 -6.87
CA VAL A 51 17.89 -0.96 -5.67
C VAL A 51 16.61 -0.20 -6.05
N LEU A 52 16.69 0.63 -7.08
CA LEU A 52 15.51 1.31 -7.63
C LEU A 52 14.53 0.29 -8.22
N GLN A 53 15.03 -0.73 -8.93
CA GLN A 53 14.17 -1.77 -9.49
C GLN A 53 13.55 -2.66 -8.41
N GLU A 54 14.30 -3.02 -7.37
CA GLU A 54 13.75 -3.69 -6.18
C GLU A 54 12.62 -2.87 -5.54
N PHE A 55 12.81 -1.55 -5.41
CA PHE A 55 11.79 -0.65 -4.88
C PHE A 55 10.54 -0.60 -5.75
N CYS A 56 10.69 -0.52 -7.08
CA CYS A 56 9.58 -0.54 -8.02
C CYS A 56 8.71 -1.81 -7.87
N GLN A 57 9.32 -2.99 -7.72
CA GLN A 57 8.58 -4.24 -7.50
C GLN A 57 7.76 -4.20 -6.22
N VAL A 58 8.40 -3.85 -5.10
CA VAL A 58 7.75 -3.73 -3.78
C VAL A 58 6.62 -2.69 -3.79
N LEU A 59 6.82 -1.57 -4.51
CA LEU A 59 5.83 -0.51 -4.64
C LEU A 59 4.58 -0.98 -5.39
N VAL A 60 4.75 -1.73 -6.49
CA VAL A 60 3.63 -2.30 -7.26
C VAL A 60 2.88 -3.34 -6.44
N ASP A 61 3.60 -4.22 -5.73
CA ASP A 61 3.00 -5.24 -4.88
C ASP A 61 2.14 -4.62 -3.76
N TYR A 62 2.69 -3.64 -3.03
CA TYR A 62 1.92 -2.87 -2.06
C TYR A 62 0.75 -2.12 -2.72
N SER A 63 0.94 -1.58 -3.93
CA SER A 63 -0.12 -0.87 -4.64
C SER A 63 -1.29 -1.76 -5.04
N ALA A 64 -1.00 -3.01 -5.40
CA ALA A 64 -1.99 -4.03 -5.71
C ALA A 64 -2.68 -4.57 -4.45
N PHE A 65 -1.98 -4.66 -3.31
CA PHE A 65 -2.51 -5.20 -2.06
C PHE A 65 -3.81 -4.53 -1.62
N GLY A 66 -3.86 -3.19 -1.68
CA GLY A 66 -5.04 -2.41 -1.33
C GLY A 66 -6.24 -2.78 -2.19
N HIS A 67 -6.08 -2.75 -3.51
CA HIS A 67 -7.14 -2.99 -4.49
C HIS A 67 -7.79 -4.38 -4.39
N PHE A 68 -7.04 -5.41 -4.03
CA PHE A 68 -7.53 -6.79 -4.10
C PHE A 68 -8.00 -7.38 -2.78
N GLU A 69 -7.36 -7.15 -1.63
CA GLU A 69 -7.72 -7.91 -0.41
C GLU A 69 -8.74 -7.16 0.47
N ILE A 70 -8.53 -5.85 0.68
CA ILE A 70 -9.36 -5.04 1.57
C ILE A 70 -10.63 -4.55 0.85
N TYR A 71 -10.47 -3.98 -0.35
CA TYR A 71 -11.61 -3.43 -1.08
C TYR A 71 -12.52 -4.51 -1.65
N GLU A 72 -11.99 -5.65 -2.13
CA GLU A 72 -12.85 -6.75 -2.58
C GLU A 72 -13.69 -7.28 -1.42
N ARG A 73 -13.14 -7.41 -0.21
CA ARG A 73 -13.90 -7.82 0.98
C ARG A 73 -15.03 -6.84 1.32
N ILE A 74 -14.79 -5.54 1.17
CA ILE A 74 -15.76 -4.48 1.52
C ILE A 74 -16.81 -4.31 0.42
N VAL A 75 -16.39 -4.26 -0.85
CA VAL A 75 -17.25 -4.04 -2.04
C VAL A 75 -18.05 -5.29 -2.38
N ALA A 76 -17.50 -6.50 -2.21
CA ALA A 76 -18.22 -7.76 -2.42
C ALA A 76 -19.25 -8.06 -1.31
N GLY A 77 -19.50 -7.12 -0.38
CA GLY A 77 -20.53 -7.23 0.65
C GLY A 77 -20.22 -8.28 1.72
N ARG A 78 -18.95 -8.67 1.88
CA ARG A 78 -18.53 -9.59 2.94
C ARG A 78 -18.41 -8.87 4.29
N GLU A 79 -18.25 -7.55 4.28
CA GLU A 79 -18.38 -6.70 5.46
C GLU A 79 -19.84 -6.26 5.69
N ARG A 80 -20.32 -6.42 6.93
CA ARG A 80 -21.71 -6.10 7.32
C ARG A 80 -21.79 -4.87 8.22
N ARG A 81 -20.67 -4.38 8.74
CA ARG A 81 -20.59 -3.16 9.54
C ARG A 81 -20.73 -1.95 8.63
N GLY A 82 -21.91 -1.32 8.63
CA GLY A 82 -22.20 -0.16 7.78
C GLY A 82 -21.18 0.97 7.92
N GLN A 83 -20.71 1.26 9.13
CA GLN A 83 -19.68 2.28 9.36
C GLN A 83 -18.35 1.97 8.66
N VAL A 84 -17.91 0.71 8.63
CA VAL A 84 -16.69 0.29 7.93
C VAL A 84 -16.86 0.46 6.43
N VAL A 85 -18.03 0.07 5.89
CA VAL A 85 -18.33 0.19 4.47
C VAL A 85 -18.35 1.65 4.02
N GLU A 86 -18.95 2.54 4.82
CA GLU A 86 -19.01 3.97 4.49
C GLU A 86 -17.64 4.63 4.54
N ILE A 87 -16.82 4.36 5.57
CA ILE A 87 -15.45 4.88 5.65
C ILE A 87 -14.62 4.41 4.45
N ALA A 88 -14.70 3.12 4.12
CA ALA A 88 -13.97 2.57 2.99
C ALA A 88 -14.37 3.20 1.65
N ARG A 89 -15.68 3.45 1.44
CA ARG A 89 -16.18 4.15 0.25
C ARG A 89 -15.68 5.59 0.16
N GLU A 90 -15.59 6.27 1.30
CA GLU A 90 -15.12 7.66 1.37
C GLU A 90 -13.63 7.76 1.01
N VAL A 91 -12.79 6.86 1.52
CA VAL A 91 -11.33 6.96 1.36
C VAL A 91 -10.80 6.30 0.10
N TYR A 92 -11.55 5.36 -0.49
CA TYR A 92 -11.11 4.59 -1.66
C TYR A 92 -10.69 5.46 -2.85
N PRO A 93 -11.43 6.51 -3.26
CA PRO A 93 -11.02 7.35 -4.37
C PRO A 93 -9.61 7.92 -4.18
N ARG A 94 -9.27 8.34 -2.95
CA ARG A 94 -7.96 8.90 -2.65
C ARG A 94 -6.86 7.84 -2.64
N ILE A 95 -7.16 6.62 -2.22
CA ILE A 95 -6.22 5.48 -2.32
C ILE A 95 -5.98 5.09 -3.77
N ALA A 96 -7.01 5.12 -4.62
CA ALA A 96 -6.88 4.87 -6.05
C ALA A 96 -5.99 5.92 -6.73
N GLU A 97 -6.21 7.20 -6.44
CA GLU A 97 -5.35 8.29 -6.94
C GLU A 97 -3.88 8.12 -6.52
N ALA A 98 -3.62 7.81 -5.24
CA ALA A 98 -2.26 7.57 -4.76
C ALA A 98 -1.62 6.32 -5.40
N SER A 99 -2.42 5.29 -5.68
CA SER A 99 -1.96 4.08 -6.37
C SER A 99 -1.61 4.34 -7.83
N GLU A 100 -2.33 5.25 -8.51
CA GLU A 100 -2.00 5.67 -9.87
C GLU A 100 -0.63 6.36 -9.91
N VAL A 101 -0.32 7.23 -8.93
CA VAL A 101 1.02 7.85 -8.83
C VAL A 101 2.12 6.81 -8.61
N ALA A 102 1.85 5.76 -7.82
CA ALA A 102 2.79 4.66 -7.63
C ALA A 102 3.05 3.87 -8.92
N VAL A 103 2.00 3.61 -9.71
CA VAL A 103 2.12 2.97 -11.03
C VAL A 103 2.87 3.86 -12.02
N GLU A 104 2.56 5.16 -12.08
CA GLU A 104 3.28 6.14 -12.92
C GLU A 104 4.78 6.16 -12.59
N PHE A 105 5.13 6.12 -11.30
CA PHE A 105 6.51 6.06 -10.85
C PHE A 105 7.18 4.76 -11.30
N ASN A 106 6.52 3.62 -11.10
CA ASN A 106 7.03 2.32 -11.54
C ASN A 106 7.28 2.30 -13.05
N ASP A 107 6.32 2.74 -13.86
CA ASP A 107 6.42 2.75 -15.32
C ASP A 107 7.57 3.63 -15.83
N LYS A 108 7.90 4.70 -15.10
CA LYS A 108 9.01 5.59 -15.43
C LYS A 108 10.38 5.01 -15.07
N TYR A 109 10.45 4.21 -14.01
CA TYR A 109 11.70 3.78 -13.40
C TYR A 109 11.97 2.26 -13.47
N ASP A 110 11.09 1.50 -14.11
CA ASP A 110 11.35 0.09 -14.42
C ASP A 110 12.36 -0.03 -15.58
N SER A 111 13.59 -0.43 -15.24
CA SER A 111 14.73 -0.56 -16.17
C SER A 111 14.64 -1.74 -17.14
N SER A 112 13.53 -2.46 -17.15
CA SER A 112 13.33 -3.65 -17.98
C SER A 112 13.36 -3.34 -19.49
N ASP A 113 13.12 -2.07 -19.89
CA ASP A 113 12.94 -1.72 -21.31
C ASP A 113 13.84 -0.56 -21.82
N HIS A 114 14.40 0.30 -20.95
CA HIS A 114 15.16 1.51 -21.37
C HIS A 114 16.25 1.96 -20.39
N GLN A 115 17.15 2.85 -20.86
CA GLN A 115 18.14 3.51 -20.00
C GLN A 115 17.44 4.51 -19.07
N LEU A 116 17.62 4.34 -17.76
CA LEU A 116 16.96 5.15 -16.74
C LEU A 116 17.47 6.61 -16.72
N ASP A 117 16.55 7.56 -16.83
CA ASP A 117 16.81 8.97 -16.58
C ASP A 117 16.56 9.31 -15.10
N LEU A 118 17.65 9.43 -14.35
CA LEU A 118 17.61 9.73 -12.92
C LEU A 118 17.58 11.23 -12.60
N HIS A 119 17.61 12.13 -13.60
CA HIS A 119 17.64 13.58 -13.36
C HIS A 119 16.41 14.11 -12.61
N GLN A 120 15.27 13.42 -12.73
CA GLN A 120 14.02 13.81 -12.07
C GLN A 120 13.71 12.96 -10.83
N LEU A 121 14.56 11.99 -10.50
CA LEU A 121 14.27 10.99 -9.47
C LEU A 121 13.96 11.61 -8.10
N ASP A 122 14.76 12.58 -7.64
CA ASP A 122 14.52 13.24 -6.35
C ASP A 122 13.14 13.93 -6.28
N ARG A 123 12.71 14.56 -7.38
CA ARG A 123 11.41 15.21 -7.46
C ARG A 123 10.28 14.19 -7.45
N ASP A 124 10.44 13.12 -8.21
CA ASP A 124 9.41 12.08 -8.34
C ASP A 124 9.29 11.25 -7.07
N LEU A 125 10.40 10.98 -6.38
CA LEU A 125 10.42 10.42 -5.02
C LEU A 125 9.71 11.33 -4.02
N GLY A 126 9.89 12.65 -4.13
CA GLY A 126 9.17 13.62 -3.31
C GLY A 126 7.65 13.51 -3.50
N LYS A 127 7.17 13.54 -4.76
CA LYS A 127 5.74 13.36 -5.09
C LYS A 127 5.23 12.01 -4.59
N LEU A 128 5.99 10.93 -4.82
CA LEU A 128 5.62 9.59 -4.40
C LEU A 128 5.51 9.49 -2.88
N GLY A 129 6.46 10.07 -2.13
CA GLY A 129 6.43 10.07 -0.67
C GLY A 129 5.21 10.81 -0.10
N GLU A 130 4.82 11.94 -0.69
CA GLU A 130 3.62 12.67 -0.30
C GLU A 130 2.34 11.83 -0.52
N GLU A 131 2.22 11.17 -1.68
CA GLU A 131 1.05 10.35 -2.00
C GLU A 131 1.02 9.03 -1.19
N LEU A 132 2.18 8.44 -0.89
CA LEU A 132 2.27 7.31 0.04
C LEU A 132 1.81 7.71 1.45
N ALA A 133 2.17 8.90 1.94
CA ALA A 133 1.72 9.38 3.24
C ALA A 133 0.19 9.57 3.28
N VAL A 134 -0.39 10.16 2.23
CA VAL A 134 -1.84 10.30 2.07
C VAL A 134 -2.52 8.93 2.08
N ARG A 135 -1.98 7.97 1.31
CA ARG A 135 -2.51 6.61 1.25
C ARG A 135 -2.49 5.93 2.61
N ILE A 136 -1.37 6.04 3.34
CA ILE A 136 -1.22 5.46 4.67
C ILE A 136 -2.27 6.01 5.63
N GLU A 137 -2.53 7.33 5.60
CA GLU A 137 -3.57 7.94 6.44
C GLU A 137 -4.96 7.36 6.12
N MET A 138 -5.27 7.17 4.83
CA MET A 138 -6.54 6.58 4.40
C MET A 138 -6.67 5.10 4.81
N GLU A 139 -5.58 4.33 4.71
CA GLU A 139 -5.51 2.95 5.18
C GLU A 139 -5.72 2.86 6.69
N ASP A 140 -5.10 3.75 7.46
CA ASP A 140 -5.24 3.80 8.92
C ASP A 140 -6.69 4.06 9.33
N ARG A 141 -7.41 4.93 8.61
CA ARG A 141 -8.87 5.13 8.82
C ARG A 141 -9.66 3.83 8.62
N ILE A 142 -9.29 3.01 7.64
CA ILE A 142 -9.93 1.70 7.41
C ILE A 142 -9.57 0.72 8.54
N ILE A 143 -8.29 0.64 8.93
CA ILE A 143 -7.82 -0.23 10.01
C ILE A 143 -8.53 0.11 11.33
N ASP A 144 -8.65 1.40 11.66
CA ASP A 144 -9.36 1.87 12.84
C ASP A 144 -10.83 1.44 12.81
N ALA A 145 -11.51 1.61 11.68
CA ALA A 145 -12.89 1.16 11.51
C ALA A 145 -13.02 -0.37 11.64
N LEU A 146 -12.06 -1.13 11.09
CA LEU A 146 -12.03 -2.59 11.15
C LEU A 146 -11.75 -3.12 12.55
N THR A 147 -11.00 -2.39 13.37
CA THR A 147 -10.57 -2.80 14.72
C THR A 147 -11.39 -2.16 15.84
N ALA A 148 -12.19 -1.13 15.54
CA ALA A 148 -13.13 -0.51 16.46
C ALA A 148 -14.11 -1.52 17.07
N ARG A 149 -14.34 -1.37 18.38
CA ARG A 149 -15.12 -2.30 19.21
C ARG A 149 -16.58 -1.92 19.30
#